data_AF-A0A2V5JQM5-F1
#
_entry.id   AF-A0A2V5JQM5-F1
#
_cell.length_a   1.000
_cell.length_b   1.000
_cell.length_c   1.000
_cell.angle_alpha   90.00
_cell.angle_beta   90.00
_cell.angle_gamma   90.00
#
_symmetry.space_group_name_H-M   'P 1'
#
loop_
_entity.id
_entity.type
_entity.pdbx_description
1 polymer ?
#
loop_
_entity_poly.entity_id
_entity_poly.type
_entity_poly.pdbx_seq_one_letter_code
_entity_poly.pdbx_strand_id
1 'polypeptide(L)'
;KHLGYPAELAQADTIGHFGGELTLLDGDVKVLFVRAHHGSGVSADDQSGARHGGAPGGFVITIRSGPTIYHTGDTDLFSDMALVSRFHKIDVMLVCIGDHFTMGPARAAEAVRLVNPREVIPMHYGTFPMLTGTPETFERELKRSKLNTQLRVMKIGETIALL
;
A
#
# COMPACT_ATOMS: atom_id res chain seq x y z
N LYS A 1 25.15 -1.38 -12.24
CA LYS A 1 25.45 -2.47 -11.26
C LYS A 1 24.68 -2.14 -9.98
N HIS A 2 23.79 -3.02 -9.54
CA HIS A 2 22.49 -2.65 -8.96
C HIS A 2 22.46 -2.13 -7.51
N LEU A 3 23.42 -1.32 -7.02
CA LEU A 3 23.36 -0.67 -5.69
C LEU A 3 23.00 -1.63 -4.51
N GLY A 4 23.49 -2.87 -4.54
CA GLY A 4 23.18 -3.88 -3.51
C GLY A 4 21.84 -4.62 -3.69
N TYR A 5 21.09 -4.33 -4.74
CA TYR A 5 19.89 -5.06 -5.14
C TYR A 5 20.26 -6.51 -5.54
N PRO A 6 19.56 -7.52 -5.02
CA PRO A 6 19.88 -8.93 -5.23
C PRO A 6 19.53 -9.33 -6.67
N ALA A 7 20.49 -9.16 -7.59
CA ALA A 7 20.31 -9.40 -9.01
C ALA A 7 19.80 -10.81 -9.33
N GLU A 8 20.13 -11.80 -8.49
CA GLU A 8 19.67 -13.18 -8.64
C GLU A 8 18.16 -13.33 -8.42
N LEU A 9 17.55 -12.43 -7.63
CA LEU A 9 16.10 -12.40 -7.36
C LEU A 9 15.33 -11.51 -8.34
N ALA A 10 16.00 -10.86 -9.30
CA ALA A 10 15.42 -9.91 -10.24
C ALA A 10 15.36 -10.49 -11.65
N GLN A 11 14.79 -11.68 -11.74
CA GLN A 11 14.60 -12.42 -12.97
C GLN A 11 13.29 -11.96 -13.65
N ALA A 12 13.09 -12.35 -14.91
CA ALA A 12 11.92 -11.92 -15.69
C ALA A 12 10.57 -12.31 -15.06
N ASP A 13 10.55 -13.35 -14.23
CA ASP A 13 9.39 -13.87 -13.51
C ASP A 13 9.10 -13.14 -12.18
N THR A 14 10.01 -12.29 -11.70
CA THR A 14 9.86 -11.52 -10.46
C THR A 14 9.82 -10.00 -10.67
N ILE A 15 9.92 -9.55 -11.92
CA ILE A 15 9.78 -8.15 -12.32
C ILE A 15 8.43 -7.94 -13.03
N GLY A 16 7.78 -6.80 -12.78
CA GLY A 16 6.49 -6.47 -13.36
C GLY A 16 6.26 -4.98 -13.51
N HIS A 17 5.14 -4.63 -14.13
CA HIS A 17 4.71 -3.24 -14.33
C HIS A 17 3.19 -3.15 -14.19
N PHE A 18 2.65 -1.95 -13.99
CA PHE A 18 1.20 -1.74 -13.84
C PHE A 18 0.39 -2.36 -14.96
N GLY A 19 -0.69 -3.05 -14.59
CA GLY A 19 -1.51 -3.85 -15.51
C GLY A 19 -1.05 -5.31 -15.63
N GLY A 20 0.16 -5.64 -15.18
CA GLY A 20 0.65 -7.01 -15.09
C GLY A 20 0.33 -7.67 -13.75
N GLU A 21 0.19 -9.00 -13.79
CA GLU A 21 0.06 -9.87 -12.62
C GLU A 21 1.16 -10.94 -12.68
N LEU A 22 1.89 -11.12 -11.59
CA LEU A 22 2.82 -12.23 -11.43
C LEU A 22 2.13 -13.40 -10.76
N THR A 23 2.49 -14.62 -11.17
CA THR A 23 2.09 -15.87 -10.52
C THR A 23 3.36 -16.55 -10.00
N LEU A 24 3.45 -16.67 -8.68
CA LEU A 24 4.64 -17.12 -7.96
C LEU A 24 4.32 -18.36 -7.12
N LEU A 25 5.36 -19.06 -6.66
CA LEU A 25 5.26 -20.20 -5.74
C LEU A 25 4.26 -21.25 -6.23
N ASP A 26 4.45 -21.75 -7.46
CA ASP A 26 3.55 -22.75 -8.09
C ASP A 26 2.07 -22.33 -8.11
N GLY A 27 1.86 -21.01 -8.19
CA GLY A 27 0.56 -20.36 -8.22
C GLY A 27 -0.11 -20.20 -6.85
N ASP A 28 0.61 -20.41 -5.76
CA ASP A 28 0.11 -20.12 -4.41
C ASP A 28 0.04 -18.62 -4.13
N VAL A 29 0.83 -17.81 -4.84
CA VAL A 29 0.82 -16.35 -4.68
C VAL A 29 0.64 -15.67 -6.03
N LYS A 30 -0.30 -14.73 -6.09
CA LYS A 30 -0.47 -13.80 -7.21
C LYS A 30 -0.19 -12.39 -6.76
N VAL A 31 0.51 -11.61 -7.58
CA VAL A 31 0.85 -10.22 -7.29
C VAL A 31 0.45 -9.34 -8.46
N LEU A 32 -0.66 -8.63 -8.31
CA LEU A 32 -1.14 -7.64 -9.27
C LEU A 32 -0.53 -6.27 -8.96
N PHE A 33 0.05 -5.64 -9.98
CA PHE A 33 0.65 -4.32 -9.91
C PHE A 33 -0.43 -3.26 -10.17
N VAL A 34 -0.72 -2.44 -9.16
CA VAL A 34 -1.76 -1.40 -9.25
C VAL A 34 -1.15 0.00 -9.18
N ARG A 35 -1.83 0.96 -9.80
CA ARG A 35 -1.37 2.35 -9.80
C ARG A 35 -1.48 2.97 -8.41
N ALA A 36 -0.52 3.83 -8.09
CA ALA A 36 -0.62 4.85 -7.06
C ALA A 36 -0.53 6.24 -7.70
N HIS A 37 -0.96 7.28 -6.98
CA HIS A 37 -0.82 8.67 -7.39
C HIS A 37 0.18 9.38 -6.48
N HIS A 38 1.42 9.51 -6.96
CA HIS A 38 2.55 10.08 -6.20
C HIS A 38 3.70 10.52 -7.15
N GLY A 39 4.68 11.23 -6.62
CA GLY A 39 6.00 11.39 -7.26
C GLY A 39 6.97 10.26 -6.91
N SER A 40 8.03 10.07 -7.68
CA SER A 40 9.01 8.99 -7.51
C SER A 40 10.46 9.48 -7.52
N GLY A 41 10.74 10.63 -6.92
CA GLY A 41 12.09 11.19 -6.88
C GLY A 41 13.06 10.28 -6.12
N VAL A 42 14.14 9.84 -6.78
CA VAL A 42 15.24 9.11 -6.15
C VAL A 42 16.52 9.90 -6.32
N SER A 43 17.16 10.23 -5.20
CA SER A 43 18.48 10.85 -5.17
C SER A 43 19.52 9.79 -4.83
N ALA A 44 20.69 9.83 -5.49
CA ALA A 44 21.79 8.91 -5.16
C ALA A 44 22.50 9.35 -3.87
N ASP A 45 22.49 10.65 -3.60
CA ASP A 45 23.01 11.32 -2.42
C ASP A 45 22.37 12.72 -2.32
N ASP A 46 22.67 13.45 -1.24
CA ASP A 46 22.13 14.79 -0.99
C ASP A 46 22.59 15.85 -2.01
N GLN A 47 23.60 15.56 -2.84
CA GLN A 47 24.24 16.51 -3.75
C GLN A 47 23.81 16.33 -5.22
N SER A 48 23.38 15.12 -5.58
CA SER A 48 23.16 14.70 -6.97
C SER A 48 21.79 15.06 -7.53
N GLY A 49 20.92 15.67 -6.72
CA GLY A 49 19.55 16.03 -7.09
C GLY A 49 18.63 14.82 -7.33
N ALA A 50 17.32 15.05 -7.25
CA ALA A 50 16.35 13.98 -7.45
C ALA A 50 16.23 13.61 -8.94
N ARG A 51 16.29 12.30 -9.24
CA ARG A 51 16.00 11.72 -10.55
C ARG A 51 14.63 11.05 -10.53
N HIS A 52 13.96 11.01 -11.67
CA HIS A 52 12.67 10.33 -11.79
C HIS A 52 12.84 8.80 -11.65
N GLY A 53 12.25 8.22 -10.61
CA GLY A 53 12.38 6.80 -10.23
C GLY A 53 11.34 5.88 -10.87
N GLY A 54 10.46 6.40 -11.71
CA GLY A 54 9.43 5.62 -12.41
C GLY A 54 8.02 6.03 -12.01
N ALA A 55 7.02 5.22 -12.30
CA ALA A 55 5.66 5.51 -11.85
C ALA A 55 5.43 4.83 -10.48
N PRO A 56 4.78 5.48 -9.50
CA PRO A 56 4.53 4.89 -8.18
C PRO A 56 3.41 3.86 -8.25
N GLY A 57 3.46 2.86 -7.38
CA GLY A 57 2.50 1.76 -7.40
C GLY A 57 2.24 1.16 -6.04
N GLY A 58 1.18 0.36 -6.02
CA GLY A 58 0.85 -0.56 -4.95
C GLY A 58 0.75 -1.99 -5.49
N PHE A 59 0.39 -2.91 -4.60
CA PHE A 59 0.26 -4.33 -4.90
C PHE A 59 -1.01 -4.91 -4.33
N VAL A 60 -1.72 -5.70 -5.12
CA VAL A 60 -2.71 -6.65 -4.61
C VAL A 60 -2.07 -8.03 -4.60
N ILE A 61 -1.93 -8.61 -3.42
CA ILE A 61 -1.28 -9.89 -3.19
C ILE A 61 -2.37 -10.89 -2.78
N THR A 62 -2.59 -11.91 -3.59
CA THR A 62 -3.56 -12.97 -3.30
C THR A 62 -2.81 -14.25 -2.94
N ILE A 63 -3.10 -14.80 -1.76
CA ILE A 63 -2.55 -16.05 -1.27
C ILE A 63 -3.60 -17.15 -1.42
N ARG A 64 -3.25 -18.27 -2.06
CA ARG A 64 -4.13 -19.43 -2.21
C ARG A 64 -4.54 -19.94 -0.84
N SER A 65 -5.85 -20.06 -0.62
CA SER A 65 -6.43 -20.46 0.67
C SER A 65 -6.05 -19.54 1.84
N GLY A 66 -5.62 -18.31 1.56
CA GLY A 66 -5.25 -17.30 2.54
C GLY A 66 -5.85 -15.93 2.20
N PRO A 67 -5.31 -14.85 2.78
CA PRO A 67 -5.88 -13.51 2.60
C PRO A 67 -5.53 -12.91 1.25
N THR A 68 -6.38 -11.98 0.80
CA THR A 68 -6.00 -10.98 -0.21
C THR A 68 -5.60 -9.67 0.46
N ILE A 69 -4.36 -9.24 0.21
CA ILE A 69 -3.74 -8.08 0.83
C ILE A 69 -3.59 -6.98 -0.22
N TYR A 70 -4.07 -5.77 0.07
CA TYR A 70 -3.82 -4.59 -0.75
C TYR A 70 -2.82 -3.65 -0.05
N HIS A 71 -1.60 -3.58 -0.58
CA HIS A 71 -0.61 -2.58 -0.21
C HIS A 71 -0.76 -1.36 -1.11
N THR A 72 -1.27 -0.25 -0.58
CA THR A 72 -1.54 0.96 -1.38
C THR A 72 -0.29 1.63 -1.94
N GLY A 73 0.85 1.44 -1.28
CA GLY A 73 2.03 2.26 -1.51
C GLY A 73 1.82 3.68 -1.00
N ASP A 74 2.71 4.57 -1.39
CA ASP A 74 2.53 6.01 -1.16
C ASP A 74 1.62 6.56 -2.25
N THR A 75 0.46 7.08 -1.87
CA THR A 75 -0.55 7.53 -2.83
C THR A 75 -1.41 8.64 -2.25
N ASP A 76 -1.95 9.47 -3.13
CA ASP A 76 -3.16 10.25 -2.87
C ASP A 76 -4.43 9.37 -2.98
N LEU A 77 -5.58 9.92 -2.58
CA LEU A 77 -6.91 9.38 -2.83
C LEU A 77 -7.34 9.68 -4.27
N PHE A 78 -7.74 8.64 -5.01
CA PHE A 78 -8.25 8.75 -6.38
C PHE A 78 -9.39 7.74 -6.62
N SER A 79 -10.27 8.04 -7.58
CA SER A 79 -11.49 7.25 -7.83
C SER A 79 -11.22 5.78 -8.13
N ASP A 80 -10.11 5.50 -8.82
CA ASP A 80 -9.82 4.17 -9.35
C ASP A 80 -9.37 3.18 -8.27
N MET A 81 -9.18 3.63 -7.03
CA MET A 81 -9.06 2.73 -5.87
C MET A 81 -10.30 1.83 -5.75
N ALA A 82 -11.48 2.28 -6.16
CA ALA A 82 -12.69 1.46 -6.23
C ALA A 82 -12.62 0.34 -7.27
N LEU A 83 -11.69 0.39 -8.24
CA LEU A 83 -11.50 -0.71 -9.18
C LEU A 83 -10.89 -1.93 -8.49
N VAL A 84 -10.06 -1.74 -7.47
CA VAL A 84 -9.43 -2.84 -6.73
C VAL A 84 -10.50 -3.77 -6.14
N SER A 85 -11.52 -3.20 -5.50
CA SER A 85 -12.61 -3.95 -4.88
C SER A 85 -13.60 -4.57 -5.87
N ARG A 86 -13.61 -4.10 -7.13
CA ARG A 86 -14.41 -4.70 -8.21
C ARG A 86 -13.83 -6.02 -8.72
N PHE A 87 -12.51 -6.20 -8.65
CA PHE A 87 -11.84 -7.41 -9.12
C PHE A 87 -11.39 -8.33 -7.98
N HIS A 88 -11.15 -7.77 -6.79
CA HIS A 88 -10.66 -8.52 -5.63
C HIS A 88 -11.46 -8.17 -4.38
N LYS A 89 -11.87 -9.19 -3.63
CA LYS A 89 -12.32 -9.01 -2.26
C LYS A 89 -11.09 -8.82 -1.38
N ILE A 90 -10.94 -7.65 -0.76
CA ILE A 90 -9.76 -7.33 0.06
C ILE A 90 -9.99 -7.73 1.51
N ASP A 91 -9.15 -8.63 2.03
CA ASP A 91 -9.19 -9.02 3.44
C ASP A 91 -8.42 -8.05 4.31
N VAL A 92 -7.26 -7.59 3.83
CA VAL A 92 -6.37 -6.69 4.55
C VAL A 92 -5.92 -5.55 3.64
N MET A 93 -6.14 -4.31 4.03
CA MET A 93 -5.62 -3.14 3.33
C MET A 93 -4.56 -2.44 4.18
N LEU A 94 -3.36 -2.29 3.63
CA LEU A 94 -2.29 -1.46 4.19
C LEU A 94 -2.38 -0.07 3.56
N VAL A 95 -2.73 0.94 4.35
CA VAL A 95 -3.05 2.29 3.87
C VAL A 95 -2.15 3.35 4.48
N CYS A 96 -1.50 4.17 3.64
CA CYS A 96 -0.76 5.33 4.13
C CYS A 96 -1.70 6.35 4.78
N ILE A 97 -1.33 6.84 5.97
CA ILE A 97 -2.09 7.86 6.69
C ILE A 97 -1.22 9.05 7.09
N GLY A 98 -0.03 9.20 6.50
CA GLY A 98 1.00 10.12 6.95
C GLY A 98 0.69 11.60 6.77
N ASP A 99 -0.28 11.95 5.91
CA ASP A 99 -0.43 13.32 5.39
C ASP A 99 0.83 13.76 4.62
N HIS A 100 1.02 15.07 4.40
CA HIS A 100 2.16 15.77 3.78
C HIS A 100 2.67 15.25 2.43
N PHE A 101 3.15 14.01 2.38
CA PHE A 101 3.54 13.29 1.16
C PHE A 101 2.46 12.32 0.67
N THR A 102 1.62 11.79 1.57
CA THR A 102 0.61 10.76 1.27
C THR A 102 -0.78 11.21 1.72
N MET A 103 -1.79 10.34 1.61
CA MET A 103 -3.09 10.60 2.23
C MET A 103 -2.95 10.89 3.73
N GLY A 104 -3.61 11.95 4.18
CA GLY A 104 -3.94 12.14 5.60
C GLY A 104 -5.11 11.23 6.02
N PRO A 105 -5.37 11.10 7.33
CA PRO A 105 -6.35 10.14 7.86
C PRO A 105 -7.77 10.25 7.27
N ALA A 106 -8.26 11.46 6.98
CA ALA A 106 -9.59 11.64 6.40
C ALA A 106 -9.69 11.12 4.95
N ARG A 107 -8.66 11.40 4.13
CA ARG A 107 -8.59 10.90 2.75
C ARG A 107 -8.37 9.38 2.74
N ALA A 108 -7.57 8.87 3.68
CA ALA A 108 -7.40 7.43 3.85
C ALA A 108 -8.71 6.73 4.24
N ALA A 109 -9.54 7.32 5.11
CA ALA A 109 -10.84 6.73 5.46
C ALA A 109 -11.78 6.64 4.25
N GLU A 110 -11.75 7.64 3.37
CA GLU A 110 -12.48 7.61 2.10
C GLU A 110 -11.91 6.55 1.13
N ALA A 111 -10.60 6.36 1.08
CA ALA A 111 -10.00 5.26 0.32
C ALA A 111 -10.46 3.89 0.85
N VAL A 112 -10.52 3.72 2.18
CA VAL A 112 -11.07 2.51 2.81
C VAL A 112 -12.55 2.33 2.46
N ARG A 113 -13.33 3.40 2.36
CA ARG A 113 -14.73 3.30 1.88
C ARG A 113 -14.82 2.81 0.45
N LEU A 114 -13.97 3.29 -0.46
CA LEU A 114 -13.95 2.86 -1.87
C LEU A 114 -13.54 1.39 -2.02
N VAL A 115 -12.55 0.95 -1.23
CA VAL A 115 -12.03 -0.42 -1.28
C VAL A 115 -12.89 -1.39 -0.47
N ASN A 116 -13.51 -0.93 0.62
CA ASN A 116 -14.31 -1.71 1.56
C ASN A 116 -13.62 -3.01 2.04
N PRO A 117 -12.39 -2.95 2.59
CA PRO A 117 -11.67 -4.13 3.06
C PRO A 117 -12.28 -4.66 4.37
N ARG A 118 -12.05 -5.95 4.67
CA ARG A 118 -12.46 -6.53 5.98
C ARG A 118 -11.67 -5.91 7.13
N GLU A 119 -10.36 -5.79 6.99
CA GLU A 119 -9.46 -5.17 7.96
C GLU A 119 -8.58 -4.12 7.29
N VAL A 120 -8.29 -3.04 8.01
CA VAL A 120 -7.36 -2.00 7.59
C VAL A 120 -6.25 -1.81 8.62
N ILE A 121 -5.03 -1.72 8.11
CA ILE A 121 -3.82 -1.45 8.90
C ILE A 121 -3.22 -0.13 8.38
N PRO A 122 -3.19 0.93 9.20
CA PRO A 122 -2.53 2.17 8.81
C PRO A 122 -1.02 1.98 8.78
N MET A 123 -0.36 2.64 7.84
CA MET A 123 1.09 2.67 7.68
C MET A 123 1.58 4.06 7.27
N HIS A 124 2.89 4.22 7.11
CA HIS A 124 3.52 5.45 6.63
C HIS A 124 3.15 6.69 7.47
N TYR A 125 3.25 6.61 8.81
CA TYR A 125 2.98 7.71 9.74
C TYR A 125 3.93 7.70 10.94
N GLY A 126 4.09 8.84 11.62
CA GLY A 126 4.75 8.91 12.93
C GLY A 126 6.24 8.58 12.97
N THR A 127 6.90 8.41 11.82
CA THR A 127 8.34 8.09 11.74
C THR A 127 9.24 9.32 11.63
N PHE A 128 8.70 10.47 11.20
CA PHE A 128 9.40 11.77 11.21
C PHE A 128 8.40 12.93 11.26
N PRO A 129 8.83 14.16 11.66
CA PRO A 129 7.91 15.24 12.05
C PRO A 129 6.89 15.68 11.01
N MET A 130 7.18 15.52 9.71
CA MET A 130 6.24 15.90 8.65
C MET A 130 5.06 14.93 8.49
N LEU A 131 5.19 13.68 8.99
CA LEU A 131 4.10 12.71 8.92
C LEU A 131 3.15 12.87 10.12
N THR A 132 2.25 13.84 10.00
CA THR A 132 1.40 14.32 11.10
C THR A 132 0.16 13.47 11.35
N GLY A 133 -0.24 12.62 10.41
CA GLY A 133 -1.41 11.78 10.60
C GLY A 133 -1.22 10.73 11.71
N THR A 134 -2.30 10.41 12.41
CA THR A 134 -2.27 9.50 13.56
C THR A 134 -3.36 8.43 13.50
N PRO A 135 -3.13 7.24 14.08
CA PRO A 135 -4.15 6.19 14.17
C PRO A 135 -5.44 6.64 14.87
N GLU A 136 -5.34 7.51 15.88
CA GLU A 136 -6.51 8.01 16.62
C GLU A 136 -7.39 8.91 15.74
N THR A 137 -6.76 9.75 14.92
CA THR A 137 -7.49 10.57 13.95
C THR A 137 -8.07 9.70 12.85
N PHE A 138 -7.34 8.69 12.38
CA PHE A 138 -7.83 7.74 11.39
C PHE A 138 -9.04 6.94 11.89
N GLU A 139 -8.98 6.41 13.11
CA GLU A 139 -10.08 5.69 13.73
C GLU A 139 -11.36 6.55 13.81
N ARG A 140 -11.21 7.83 14.15
CA ARG A 140 -12.33 8.78 14.20
C ARG A 140 -12.97 8.98 12.83
N GLU A 141 -12.17 9.09 11.76
CA GLU A 141 -12.70 9.24 10.40
C GLU A 141 -13.34 7.94 9.86
N LEU A 142 -12.79 6.77 10.21
CA LEU A 142 -13.43 5.47 9.92
C LEU A 142 -14.80 5.34 10.59
N LYS A 143 -14.91 5.70 11.88
CA LYS A 143 -16.17 5.67 12.63
C LYS A 143 -17.23 6.61 12.02
N ARG A 144 -16.83 7.79 11.55
CA ARG A 144 -17.72 8.74 10.85
C ARG A 144 -18.26 8.17 9.54
N SER A 145 -17.46 7.36 8.86
CA SER A 145 -17.80 6.76 7.57
C SER A 145 -18.74 5.54 7.68
N LYS A 146 -19.04 5.08 8.91
CA LYS A 146 -19.93 3.92 9.20
C LYS A 146 -19.54 2.64 8.45
N LEU A 147 -18.25 2.42 8.23
CA LEU A 147 -17.73 1.25 7.56
C LEU A 147 -17.71 0.05 8.51
N ASN A 148 -17.97 -1.15 7.98
CA ASN A 148 -17.80 -2.41 8.71
C ASN A 148 -16.39 -2.98 8.48
N THR A 149 -15.37 -2.13 8.66
CA THR A 149 -13.95 -2.48 8.52
C THR A 149 -13.31 -2.45 9.90
N GLN A 150 -12.58 -3.51 10.27
CA GLN A 150 -11.78 -3.50 11.49
C GLN A 150 -10.51 -2.68 11.31
N LEU A 151 -10.27 -1.73 12.21
CA LEU A 151 -8.97 -1.07 12.32
C LEU A 151 -8.03 -1.95 13.16
N ARG A 152 -6.86 -2.27 12.61
CA ARG A 152 -5.76 -2.91 13.34
C ARG A 152 -4.53 -2.00 13.31
N VAL A 153 -4.19 -1.39 14.43
CA VAL A 153 -2.98 -0.57 14.59
C VAL A 153 -1.84 -1.46 15.07
N MET A 154 -0.70 -1.40 14.38
CA MET A 154 0.50 -2.18 14.72
C MET A 154 1.55 -1.34 15.45
N LYS A 155 2.37 -1.99 16.27
CA LYS A 155 3.59 -1.43 16.88
C LYS A 155 4.81 -1.72 16.00
N ILE A 156 5.84 -0.89 16.11
CA ILE A 156 7.12 -1.12 15.43
C ILE A 156 7.70 -2.47 15.88
N GLY A 157 8.02 -3.33 14.91
CA GLY A 157 8.54 -4.68 15.14
C GLY A 157 7.47 -5.74 15.47
N GLU A 158 6.19 -5.36 15.52
CA GLU A 158 5.11 -6.32 15.74
C GLU A 158 4.91 -7.24 14.53
N THR A 159 4.68 -8.52 14.79
CA THR A 159 4.24 -9.50 13.80
C THR A 159 2.83 -9.94 14.14
N ILE A 160 1.98 -10.02 13.12
CA ILE A 160 0.59 -10.48 13.25
C ILE A 160 0.35 -11.70 12.37
N ALA A 161 -0.49 -12.61 12.83
CA ALA A 161 -1.04 -13.64 11.99
C ALA A 161 -2.25 -13.07 11.22
N LEU A 162 -2.28 -13.29 9.92
CA LEU A 162 -3.46 -13.02 9.10
C LEU A 162 -4.25 -14.33 8.95
N LEU A 163 -5.58 -14.20 8.87
CA LEU A 163 -6.53 -15.31 8.77
C LEU A 163 -6.27 -16.22 7.57
#